data_AF-H0UP35-F1
#
_entry.id   AF-H0UP35-F1
#
_cell.length_a   1.000
_cell.length_b   1.000
_cell.length_c   1.000
_cell.angle_alpha   90.00
_cell.angle_beta   90.00
_cell.angle_gamma   90.00
#
_symmetry.space_group_name_H-M   'P 1'
#
loop_
_entity.id
_entity.type
_entity.pdbx_description
1 polymer ?
#
loop_
_entity_poly.entity_id
_entity_poly.type
_entity_poly.pdbx_seq_one_letter_code
_entity_poly.pdbx_strand_id
1 'polypeptide(L)'
;MRVFKSLGAAALMCLLGASLAFGAMLPQHKRIAVVIFEEASGFFRENLAVDTSSTVITKTLIENGYPVVNAAQVERIKQDKRSELLMNGNPKAIRELGKIYDVRIFLVGKATMAQAVKNDFGTYTATATVTIQGYSTQDGKYLLSEMSSSKQLGGTPDEASQRAVEAAAQELARKLISGPSQSIHSSKAPSSYRKVVVQLMNANDFQGVNDVLGAIKNHSATSEAAVTSYGGGRGSISVSFGGTLEELAYAVRAVRGVKSAVVQGGVVVATFE
;
A
#
# COMPACT_ATOMS: atom_id res chain seq x y z
N MET A 1 10.11 -9.07 68.50
CA MET A 1 8.64 -8.92 68.67
C MET A 1 8.10 -8.00 67.57
N ARG A 2 6.80 -8.08 67.27
CA ARG A 2 5.96 -7.19 66.41
C ARG A 2 6.30 -5.67 66.54
N VAL A 3 6.01 -4.71 65.62
CA VAL A 3 5.31 -4.65 64.30
C VAL A 3 5.40 -3.21 63.67
N PHE A 4 5.51 -3.10 62.33
CA PHE A 4 5.02 -2.05 61.39
C PHE A 4 5.45 -0.55 61.40
N LYS A 5 5.61 -0.03 60.14
CA LYS A 5 5.32 1.34 59.60
C LYS A 5 6.16 2.52 60.17
N SER A 6 6.45 3.63 59.48
CA SER A 6 6.43 4.10 58.05
C SER A 6 7.13 5.51 58.03
N LEU A 7 7.36 6.29 56.97
CA LEU A 7 6.96 6.38 55.54
C LEU A 7 8.01 7.26 54.78
N GLY A 8 7.96 7.34 53.43
CA GLY A 8 8.66 8.36 52.61
C GLY A 8 9.88 7.83 51.82
N ALA A 9 9.75 7.43 50.55
CA ALA A 9 9.59 8.27 49.34
C ALA A 9 10.82 9.18 49.12
N ALA A 10 11.89 8.80 48.41
CA ALA A 10 12.05 8.29 47.03
C ALA A 10 11.93 9.38 45.93
N ALA A 11 13.04 9.64 45.23
CA ALA A 11 13.11 10.06 43.82
C ALA A 11 14.58 10.13 43.33
N LEU A 12 15.21 8.98 43.05
CA LEU A 12 16.51 8.97 42.35
C LEU A 12 16.27 9.15 40.85
N MET A 13 16.75 10.26 40.29
CA MET A 13 16.48 10.67 38.91
C MET A 13 17.35 9.90 37.90
N CYS A 14 17.00 8.65 37.60
CA CYS A 14 17.65 7.88 36.55
C CYS A 14 17.24 8.37 35.16
N LEU A 15 18.13 9.13 34.51
CA LEU A 15 18.09 9.48 33.09
C LEU A 15 18.26 8.22 32.21
N LEU A 16 17.17 7.45 32.05
CA LEU A 16 17.05 6.49 30.96
C LEU A 16 16.76 7.24 29.66
N GLY A 17 17.82 7.47 28.88
CA GLY A 17 17.71 7.96 27.51
C GLY A 17 17.00 6.95 26.63
N ALA A 18 15.67 7.00 26.61
CA ALA A 18 14.86 6.29 25.63
C ALA A 18 15.11 6.94 24.26
N SER A 19 16.05 6.39 23.51
CA SER A 19 16.17 6.66 22.08
C SER A 19 14.88 6.18 21.41
N LEU A 20 14.01 7.14 21.10
CA LEU A 20 12.86 6.93 20.23
C LEU A 20 13.37 6.63 18.82
N ALA A 21 13.75 5.38 18.60
CA ALA A 21 13.96 4.83 17.28
C ALA A 21 12.59 4.85 16.57
N PHE A 22 12.33 5.92 15.82
CA PHE A 22 11.22 5.99 14.89
C PHE A 22 11.39 4.85 13.89
N GLY A 23 10.62 3.77 14.11
CA GLY A 23 10.75 2.55 13.35
C GLY A 23 10.40 2.79 11.89
N ALA A 24 11.39 2.67 11.01
CA ALA A 24 11.17 2.60 9.58
C ALA A 24 10.13 1.49 9.29
N MET A 25 9.23 1.71 8.33
CA MET A 25 8.11 0.79 8.09
C MET A 25 8.56 -0.61 7.65
N LEU A 26 9.80 -0.72 7.18
CA LEU A 26 10.47 -1.94 6.79
C LEU A 26 11.65 -2.25 7.74
N PRO A 27 11.78 -3.50 8.21
CA PRO A 27 12.99 -3.95 8.90
C PRO A 27 14.25 -3.86 8.03
N GLN A 28 15.13 -2.91 8.34
CA GLN A 28 16.34 -2.59 7.54
C GLN A 28 17.29 -3.77 7.27
N HIS A 29 17.37 -4.76 8.17
CA HIS A 29 18.24 -5.92 8.02
C HIS A 29 17.62 -7.09 7.22
N LYS A 30 16.39 -6.97 6.73
CA LYS A 30 15.67 -8.06 6.05
C LYS A 30 15.77 -7.91 4.53
N ARG A 31 16.17 -9.00 3.86
CA ARG A 31 16.29 -9.06 2.40
C ARG A 31 14.92 -8.89 1.72
N ILE A 32 14.79 -7.83 0.92
CA ILE A 32 13.54 -7.40 0.28
C ILE A 32 13.55 -7.80 -1.20
N ALA A 33 12.40 -8.21 -1.73
CA ALA A 33 12.15 -8.25 -3.17
C ALA A 33 11.03 -7.28 -3.56
N VAL A 34 11.37 -6.33 -4.43
CA VAL A 34 10.41 -5.41 -5.06
C VAL A 34 9.88 -6.08 -6.32
N VAL A 35 8.60 -6.42 -6.35
CA VAL A 35 7.96 -7.13 -7.46
C VAL A 35 6.75 -6.32 -7.92
N ILE A 36 6.96 -5.48 -8.94
CA ILE A 36 5.90 -4.65 -9.51
C ILE A 36 5.37 -5.30 -10.79
N PHE A 37 4.05 -5.30 -10.90
CA PHE A 37 3.29 -5.79 -12.05
C PHE A 37 2.61 -4.62 -12.76
N GLU A 38 2.37 -4.77 -14.06
CA GLU A 38 1.56 -3.83 -14.82
C GLU A 38 0.08 -4.15 -14.56
N GLU A 39 -0.72 -3.13 -14.26
CA GLU A 39 -2.18 -3.24 -14.24
C GLU A 39 -2.70 -2.48 -15.45
N ALA A 40 -3.23 -3.25 -16.43
CA ALA A 40 -3.31 -2.85 -17.82
C ALA A 40 -4.09 -1.55 -18.07
N SER A 41 -3.44 -0.59 -18.75
CA SER A 41 -4.07 0.69 -19.10
C SER A 41 -3.52 1.33 -20.38
N GLY A 42 -3.79 0.73 -21.55
CA GLY A 42 -3.76 1.43 -22.84
C GLY A 42 -2.42 1.52 -23.59
N PHE A 43 -2.44 2.26 -24.71
CA PHE A 43 -1.39 2.34 -25.75
C PHE A 43 -0.08 3.04 -25.30
N PHE A 44 0.65 2.44 -24.36
CA PHE A 44 1.96 2.92 -23.91
C PHE A 44 3.08 1.95 -24.27
N ARG A 45 4.32 2.41 -24.10
CA ARG A 45 5.49 1.53 -24.14
C ARG A 45 5.34 0.50 -23.02
N GLU A 46 5.15 -0.77 -23.38
CA GLU A 46 5.02 -1.88 -22.43
C GLU A 46 6.08 -1.80 -21.34
N ASN A 47 5.70 -2.12 -20.10
CA ASN A 47 6.55 -2.09 -18.91
C ASN A 47 7.10 -0.72 -18.49
N LEU A 48 6.91 0.39 -19.21
CA LEU A 48 7.45 1.71 -18.81
C LEU A 48 7.08 2.09 -17.36
N ALA A 49 5.83 1.82 -16.98
CA ALA A 49 5.32 2.08 -15.64
C ALA A 49 5.98 1.16 -14.58
N VAL A 50 6.17 -0.11 -14.93
CA VAL A 50 6.76 -1.15 -14.07
C VAL A 50 8.24 -0.93 -13.86
N ASP A 51 8.99 -0.68 -14.94
CA ASP A 51 10.44 -0.52 -14.93
C ASP A 51 10.85 0.76 -14.21
N THR A 52 10.16 1.87 -14.49
CA THR A 52 10.41 3.15 -13.81
C THR A 52 10.11 3.01 -12.32
N SER A 53 8.95 2.45 -11.95
CA SER A 53 8.59 2.24 -10.54
C SER A 53 9.57 1.31 -9.82
N SER A 54 9.91 0.17 -10.44
CA SER A 54 10.80 -0.83 -9.84
C SER A 54 12.20 -0.26 -9.63
N THR A 55 12.71 0.48 -10.61
CA THR A 55 14.03 1.12 -10.56
C THR A 55 14.08 2.18 -9.47
N VAL A 56 13.13 3.12 -9.44
CA VAL A 56 13.07 4.19 -8.44
C VAL A 56 12.98 3.61 -7.04
N ILE A 57 12.03 2.71 -6.79
CA ILE A 57 11.80 2.15 -5.45
C ILE A 57 12.98 1.29 -4.99
N THR A 58 13.54 0.46 -5.88
CA THR A 58 14.73 -0.36 -5.56
C THR A 58 15.95 0.51 -5.25
N LYS A 59 16.20 1.55 -6.06
CA LYS A 59 17.30 2.50 -5.85
C LYS A 59 17.17 3.20 -4.50
N THR A 60 16.02 3.79 -4.20
CA THR A 60 15.80 4.52 -2.96
C THR A 60 15.92 3.60 -1.73
N LEU A 61 15.47 2.35 -1.80
CA LEU A 61 15.68 1.35 -0.75
C LEU A 61 17.18 1.04 -0.55
N ILE A 62 17.93 0.79 -1.62
CA ILE A 62 19.37 0.52 -1.53
C ILE A 62 20.12 1.72 -0.94
N GLU A 63 19.81 2.94 -1.39
CA GLU A 63 20.38 4.20 -0.87
C GLU A 63 20.11 4.42 0.63
N ASN A 64 19.04 3.82 1.16
CA ASN A 64 18.65 3.89 2.57
C ASN A 64 19.02 2.61 3.36
N GLY A 65 19.98 1.82 2.85
CA GLY A 65 20.59 0.70 3.56
C GLY A 65 19.80 -0.61 3.54
N TYR A 66 18.72 -0.71 2.77
CA TYR A 66 17.93 -1.94 2.67
C TYR A 66 18.57 -2.93 1.67
N PRO A 67 18.79 -4.21 2.07
CA PRO A 67 19.28 -5.23 1.15
C PRO A 67 18.16 -5.69 0.21
N VAL A 68 18.17 -5.23 -1.04
CA VAL A 68 17.21 -5.63 -2.08
C VAL A 68 17.82 -6.73 -2.97
N VAL A 69 17.02 -7.71 -3.41
CA VAL A 69 17.44 -8.69 -4.42
C VAL A 69 17.67 -8.05 -5.78
N ASN A 70 18.54 -8.64 -6.60
CA ASN A 70 18.82 -8.10 -7.94
C ASN A 70 17.67 -8.36 -8.94
N ALA A 71 17.68 -7.61 -10.06
CA ALA A 71 16.65 -7.71 -11.09
C ALA A 71 16.48 -9.13 -11.65
N ALA A 72 17.56 -9.90 -11.82
CA ALA A 72 17.52 -11.29 -12.29
C ALA A 72 16.91 -12.28 -11.26
N GLN A 73 16.83 -11.93 -9.98
CA GLN A 73 16.02 -12.64 -8.99
C GLN A 73 14.56 -12.21 -9.09
N VAL A 74 14.26 -10.91 -9.20
CA VAL A 74 12.88 -10.40 -9.37
C VAL A 74 12.21 -11.02 -10.60
N GLU A 75 12.92 -11.10 -11.72
CA GLU A 75 12.38 -11.66 -12.96
C GLU A 75 12.06 -13.16 -12.82
N ARG A 76 12.96 -13.93 -12.18
CA ARG A 76 12.68 -15.33 -11.84
C ARG A 76 11.55 -15.50 -10.82
N ILE A 77 11.26 -14.51 -9.99
CA ILE A 77 10.08 -14.50 -9.10
C ILE A 77 8.82 -14.24 -9.91
N LYS A 78 8.83 -13.30 -10.86
CA LYS A 78 7.69 -13.02 -11.76
C LYS A 78 7.33 -14.24 -12.61
N GLN A 79 8.32 -14.98 -13.11
CA GLN A 79 8.16 -16.17 -13.96
C GLN A 79 7.76 -17.45 -13.19
N ASP A 80 7.85 -17.48 -11.85
CA ASP A 80 7.34 -18.63 -11.08
C ASP A 80 5.81 -18.65 -11.11
N LYS A 81 5.20 -19.83 -11.31
CA LYS A 81 3.73 -20.00 -11.36
C LYS A 81 3.00 -19.53 -10.09
N ARG A 82 3.71 -19.33 -8.98
CA ARG A 82 3.18 -18.78 -7.72
C ARG A 82 3.20 -17.25 -7.66
N SER A 83 3.71 -16.56 -8.68
CA SER A 83 3.72 -15.08 -8.75
C SER A 83 2.31 -14.50 -8.76
N GLU A 84 1.37 -15.11 -9.48
CA GLU A 84 -0.06 -14.76 -9.45
C GLU A 84 -0.66 -14.89 -8.05
N LEU A 85 -0.26 -15.92 -7.30
CA LEU A 85 -0.70 -16.13 -5.92
C LEU A 85 -0.04 -15.12 -4.96
N LEU A 86 1.19 -14.69 -5.25
CA LEU A 86 1.88 -13.60 -4.54
C LEU A 86 1.17 -12.25 -4.77
N MET A 87 0.73 -11.94 -6.00
CA MET A 87 -0.08 -10.75 -6.31
C MET A 87 -1.37 -10.69 -5.50
N ASN A 88 -1.97 -11.84 -5.21
CA ASN A 88 -3.20 -11.97 -4.42
C ASN A 88 -2.94 -12.14 -2.91
N GLY A 89 -1.71 -11.90 -2.44
CA GLY A 89 -1.36 -11.95 -1.02
C GLY A 89 -1.42 -13.34 -0.39
N ASN A 90 -1.32 -14.42 -1.17
CA ASN A 90 -1.50 -15.79 -0.68
C ASN A 90 -0.39 -16.20 0.32
N PRO A 91 -0.71 -16.50 1.59
CA PRO A 91 0.30 -16.79 2.62
C PRO A 91 1.13 -18.06 2.39
N LYS A 92 0.68 -19.00 1.55
CA LYS A 92 1.47 -20.17 1.16
C LYS A 92 2.50 -19.79 0.10
N ALA A 93 2.08 -19.11 -0.97
CA ALA A 93 2.97 -18.64 -2.03
C ALA A 93 4.06 -17.69 -1.49
N ILE A 94 3.68 -16.71 -0.65
CA ILE A 94 4.61 -15.79 0.01
C ILE A 94 5.73 -16.53 0.77
N ARG A 95 5.38 -17.55 1.56
CA ARG A 95 6.35 -18.31 2.35
C ARG A 95 7.21 -19.25 1.50
N GLU A 96 6.65 -19.86 0.46
CA GLU A 96 7.39 -20.73 -0.46
C GLU A 96 8.39 -19.94 -1.31
N LEU A 97 7.95 -18.89 -1.98
CA LEU A 97 8.82 -18.01 -2.78
C LEU A 97 9.89 -17.37 -1.89
N GLY A 98 9.54 -16.95 -0.67
CA GLY A 98 10.50 -16.40 0.29
C GLY A 98 11.62 -17.37 0.66
N LYS A 99 11.32 -18.68 0.77
CA LYS A 99 12.33 -19.72 0.98
C LYS A 99 13.18 -19.96 -0.27
N ILE A 100 12.56 -20.05 -1.44
CA ILE A 100 13.26 -20.38 -2.71
C ILE A 100 14.25 -19.28 -3.11
N TYR A 101 13.87 -18.01 -2.97
CA TYR A 101 14.67 -16.88 -3.44
C TYR A 101 15.49 -16.19 -2.32
N ASP A 102 15.48 -16.74 -1.10
CA ASP A 102 16.02 -16.13 0.14
C ASP A 102 15.55 -14.68 0.32
N VAL A 103 14.24 -14.50 0.32
CA VAL A 103 13.56 -13.21 0.54
C VAL A 103 12.86 -13.26 1.90
N ARG A 104 13.03 -12.20 2.70
CA ARG A 104 12.38 -12.04 4.01
C ARG A 104 11.15 -11.14 3.96
N ILE A 105 11.08 -10.24 2.97
CA ILE A 105 9.95 -9.36 2.72
C ILE A 105 9.69 -9.26 1.21
N PHE A 106 8.45 -9.51 0.78
CA PHE A 106 8.01 -9.09 -0.55
C PHE A 106 7.36 -7.71 -0.48
N LEU A 107 7.77 -6.80 -1.35
CA LEU A 107 7.04 -5.59 -1.70
C LEU A 107 6.37 -5.84 -3.05
N VAL A 108 5.11 -6.26 -3.00
CA VAL A 108 4.30 -6.60 -4.17
C VAL A 108 3.56 -5.36 -4.60
N GLY A 109 3.76 -4.89 -5.82
CA GLY A 109 3.19 -3.64 -6.29
C GLY A 109 2.48 -3.72 -7.62
N LYS A 110 1.66 -2.72 -7.90
CA LYS A 110 1.08 -2.47 -9.23
C LYS A 110 1.37 -1.04 -9.64
N ALA A 111 1.77 -0.87 -10.90
CA ALA A 111 1.89 0.43 -11.55
C ALA A 111 0.82 0.55 -12.64
N THR A 112 0.15 1.70 -12.67
CA THR A 112 -0.88 2.08 -13.65
C THR A 112 -0.56 3.45 -14.22
N MET A 113 -0.89 3.68 -15.49
CA MET A 113 -0.79 5.00 -16.12
C MET A 113 -2.05 5.31 -16.91
N ALA A 114 -2.76 6.36 -16.51
CA ALA A 114 -3.84 6.91 -17.30
C ALA A 114 -3.29 7.55 -18.58
N GLN A 115 -4.08 7.51 -19.66
CA GLN A 115 -3.66 8.07 -20.95
C GLN A 115 -3.33 9.56 -20.85
N ALA A 116 -2.19 9.95 -21.42
CA ALA A 116 -1.77 11.33 -21.48
C ALA A 116 -2.73 12.14 -22.36
N VAL A 117 -3.44 13.10 -21.75
CA VAL A 117 -4.41 13.97 -22.43
C VAL A 117 -3.73 15.27 -22.82
N LYS A 118 -3.85 15.67 -24.09
CA LYS A 118 -3.39 16.98 -24.56
C LYS A 118 -4.36 18.06 -24.04
N ASN A 119 -3.83 19.13 -23.46
CA ASN A 119 -4.59 20.29 -23.01
C ASN A 119 -4.56 21.44 -24.03
N ASP A 120 -5.39 22.46 -23.77
CA ASP A 120 -5.57 23.62 -24.66
C ASP A 120 -4.29 24.44 -24.86
N PHE A 121 -3.33 24.34 -23.93
CA PHE A 121 -2.00 24.96 -24.03
C PHE A 121 -1.00 24.15 -24.87
N GLY A 122 -1.45 23.08 -25.53
CA GLY A 122 -0.63 22.23 -26.39
C GLY A 122 0.27 21.23 -25.65
N THR A 123 0.22 21.19 -24.31
CA THR A 123 1.02 20.28 -23.48
C THR A 123 0.23 19.01 -23.14
N TYR A 124 0.94 17.94 -22.80
CA TYR A 124 0.34 16.67 -22.40
C TYR A 124 0.31 16.54 -20.89
N THR A 125 -0.81 16.04 -20.37
CA THR A 125 -1.04 15.80 -18.95
C THR A 125 -1.25 14.31 -18.74
N ALA A 126 -0.33 13.65 -18.04
CA ALA A 126 -0.46 12.24 -17.67
C ALA A 126 -0.71 12.08 -16.17
N THR A 127 -1.34 10.99 -15.77
CA THR A 127 -1.53 10.62 -14.36
C THR A 127 -1.09 9.18 -14.16
N ALA A 128 -0.27 8.91 -13.15
CA ALA A 128 0.19 7.58 -12.82
C ALA A 128 -0.08 7.27 -11.36
N THR A 129 -0.42 6.02 -11.06
CA THR A 129 -0.64 5.54 -9.69
C THR A 129 0.17 4.28 -9.47
N VAL A 130 0.96 4.29 -8.38
CA VAL A 130 1.77 3.16 -7.93
C VAL A 130 1.28 2.73 -6.55
N THR A 131 1.01 1.44 -6.41
CA THR A 131 0.60 0.80 -5.16
C THR A 131 1.62 -0.25 -4.76
N ILE A 132 1.87 -0.41 -3.47
CA ILE A 132 2.69 -1.50 -2.90
C ILE A 132 2.01 -2.08 -1.67
N GLN A 133 2.11 -3.39 -1.52
CA GLN A 133 1.76 -4.18 -0.34
C GLN A 133 3.00 -4.93 0.14
N GLY A 134 3.32 -4.81 1.43
CA GLY A 134 4.45 -5.50 2.05
C GLY A 134 4.01 -6.78 2.76
N TYR A 135 4.74 -7.87 2.56
CA TYR A 135 4.46 -9.18 3.16
C TYR A 135 5.70 -9.81 3.79
N SER A 136 5.57 -10.31 5.01
CA SER A 136 6.56 -11.12 5.72
C SER A 136 6.58 -12.55 5.18
N THR A 137 7.74 -13.05 4.77
CA THR A 137 7.86 -14.45 4.29
C THR A 137 8.03 -15.48 5.40
N GLN A 138 8.10 -15.06 6.66
CA GLN A 138 8.20 -15.94 7.81
C GLN A 138 6.84 -16.59 8.12
N ASP A 139 5.79 -15.76 8.17
CA ASP A 139 4.43 -16.13 8.56
C ASP A 139 3.39 -15.83 7.47
N GLY A 140 3.79 -15.21 6.35
CA GLY A 140 2.89 -14.85 5.26
C GLY A 140 2.00 -13.65 5.59
N LYS A 141 2.26 -12.93 6.69
CA LYS A 141 1.45 -11.79 7.10
C LYS A 141 1.76 -10.54 6.31
N TYR A 142 0.71 -9.77 6.06
CA TYR A 142 0.77 -8.38 5.65
C TYR A 142 1.52 -7.51 6.68
N LEU A 143 2.32 -6.56 6.20
CA LEU A 143 3.12 -5.62 6.98
C LEU A 143 2.66 -4.18 6.77
N LEU A 144 2.39 -3.79 5.52
CA LEU A 144 2.05 -2.44 5.10
C LEU A 144 1.30 -2.45 3.77
N SER A 145 0.58 -1.37 3.45
CA SER A 145 0.23 -1.02 2.08
C SER A 145 0.33 0.48 1.92
N GLU A 146 0.94 0.89 0.82
CA GLU A 146 1.09 2.30 0.48
C GLU A 146 0.66 2.55 -0.96
N MET A 147 0.19 3.78 -1.20
CA MET A 147 -0.16 4.26 -2.52
C MET A 147 0.39 5.67 -2.72
N SER A 148 0.78 5.94 -3.95
CA SER A 148 1.08 7.27 -4.43
C SER A 148 0.48 7.45 -5.82
N SER A 149 -0.06 8.63 -6.09
CA SER A 149 -0.53 9.04 -7.41
C SER A 149 0.03 10.41 -7.71
N SER A 150 0.40 10.64 -8.96
CA SER A 150 0.96 11.91 -9.42
C SER A 150 0.45 12.25 -10.81
N LYS A 151 0.19 13.53 -11.02
CA LYS A 151 -0.26 14.12 -12.28
C LYS A 151 0.79 15.12 -12.74
N GLN A 152 1.32 14.94 -13.95
CA GLN A 152 2.47 15.71 -14.44
C GLN A 152 2.26 16.20 -15.87
N LEU A 153 2.99 17.26 -16.21
CA LEU A 153 2.98 17.92 -17.52
C LEU A 153 4.26 17.60 -18.31
N GLY A 154 4.12 17.47 -19.63
CA GLY A 154 5.22 17.30 -20.59
C GLY A 154 4.89 17.90 -21.95
N GLY A 155 5.92 18.15 -22.76
CA GLY A 155 5.77 18.53 -24.16
C GLY A 155 5.36 17.35 -25.05
N THR A 156 5.57 16.11 -24.60
CA THR A 156 5.12 14.88 -25.27
C THR A 156 4.31 13.97 -24.34
N PRO A 157 3.52 13.02 -24.87
CA PRO A 157 2.82 12.00 -24.08
C PRO A 157 3.77 11.19 -23.19
N ASP A 158 4.92 10.77 -23.74
CA ASP A 158 5.92 9.95 -23.06
C ASP A 158 6.60 10.73 -21.92
N GLU A 159 6.97 11.99 -22.14
CA GLU A 159 7.60 12.83 -21.12
C GLU A 159 6.65 13.08 -19.94
N ALA A 160 5.38 13.40 -20.23
CA ALA A 160 4.36 13.59 -19.19
C ALA A 160 4.16 12.29 -18.38
N SER A 161 4.09 11.15 -19.07
CA SER A 161 3.86 9.83 -18.46
C SER A 161 5.03 9.38 -17.60
N GLN A 162 6.26 9.49 -18.11
CA GLN A 162 7.48 9.15 -17.38
C GLN A 162 7.61 10.01 -16.11
N ARG A 163 7.40 11.33 -16.20
CA ARG A 163 7.39 12.21 -15.02
C ARG A 163 6.31 11.83 -14.01
N ALA A 164 5.10 11.48 -14.47
CA ALA A 164 4.00 11.09 -13.60
C ALA A 164 4.35 9.83 -12.81
N VAL A 165 4.83 8.76 -13.47
CA VAL A 165 5.17 7.51 -12.78
C VAL A 165 6.42 7.65 -11.92
N GLU A 166 7.44 8.40 -12.36
CA GLU A 166 8.62 8.67 -11.55
C GLU A 166 8.26 9.43 -10.26
N ALA A 167 7.48 10.51 -10.35
CA ALA A 167 7.05 11.29 -9.19
C ALA A 167 6.18 10.45 -8.23
N ALA A 168 5.26 9.62 -8.76
CA ALA A 168 4.46 8.72 -7.94
C ALA A 168 5.35 7.68 -7.22
N ALA A 169 6.29 7.05 -7.93
CA ALA A 169 7.20 6.05 -7.39
C ALA A 169 8.19 6.64 -6.35
N GLN A 170 8.72 7.85 -6.58
CA GLN A 170 9.61 8.53 -5.64
C GLN A 170 8.89 8.81 -4.31
N GLU A 171 7.67 9.35 -4.38
CA GLU A 171 6.86 9.64 -3.20
C GLU A 171 6.42 8.35 -2.47
N LEU A 172 6.13 7.28 -3.21
CA LEU A 172 5.87 5.96 -2.63
C LEU A 172 7.12 5.41 -1.91
N ALA A 173 8.30 5.52 -2.53
CA ALA A 173 9.55 5.05 -1.94
C ALA A 173 9.91 5.81 -0.65
N ARG A 174 9.67 7.12 -0.60
CA ARG A 174 9.79 7.92 0.64
C ARG A 174 8.89 7.38 1.74
N LYS A 175 7.59 7.18 1.48
CA LYS A 175 6.64 6.61 2.46
C LYS A 175 7.07 5.24 2.99
N LEU A 176 7.66 4.38 2.16
CA LEU A 176 8.18 3.07 2.58
C LEU A 176 9.34 3.17 3.59
N ILE A 177 10.15 4.22 3.50
CA ILE A 177 11.35 4.41 4.34
C ILE A 177 11.00 5.21 5.60
N SER A 178 10.20 6.28 5.48
CA SER A 178 9.92 7.23 6.55
C SER A 178 9.08 6.69 7.71
N GLY A 179 8.45 5.51 7.55
CA GLY A 179 7.31 5.17 8.40
C GLY A 179 6.07 5.98 7.99
N PRO A 180 4.99 5.94 8.78
CA PRO A 180 3.83 6.81 8.57
C PRO A 180 4.16 8.27 8.93
N SER A 181 4.98 8.93 8.10
CA SER A 181 5.04 10.38 8.07
C SER A 181 3.67 10.91 7.67
N GLN A 182 3.13 11.79 8.52
CA GLN A 182 1.93 12.55 8.25
C GLN A 182 2.02 13.15 6.84
N SER A 183 0.96 13.00 6.05
CA SER A 183 0.77 13.81 4.86
C SER A 183 0.91 15.28 5.25
N ILE A 184 1.69 16.04 4.50
CA ILE A 184 1.83 17.49 4.68
C ILE A 184 0.57 18.17 4.14
N HIS A 185 -0.57 17.89 4.77
CA HIS A 185 -1.86 18.58 4.66
C HIS A 185 -2.73 18.22 5.88
N SER A 186 -2.53 18.95 6.97
CA SER A 186 -3.57 19.44 7.88
C SER A 186 -4.75 18.51 8.21
N SER A 187 -4.62 17.67 9.25
CA SER A 187 -5.50 17.72 10.43
C SER A 187 -5.13 16.68 11.50
N LYS A 188 -5.51 16.97 12.74
CA LYS A 188 -5.05 16.30 13.96
C LYS A 188 -6.03 15.17 14.33
N ALA A 189 -5.66 13.91 14.09
CA ALA A 189 -6.42 12.72 14.51
C ALA A 189 -5.53 11.72 15.30
N PRO A 190 -6.06 10.94 16.26
CA PRO A 190 -5.24 10.12 17.16
C PRO A 190 -4.49 8.95 16.51
N SER A 191 -3.44 8.48 17.18
CA SER A 191 -2.47 7.47 16.71
C SER A 191 -2.97 6.02 16.75
N SER A 192 -4.10 5.70 16.11
CA SER A 192 -4.61 4.33 16.00
C SER A 192 -5.21 3.94 14.64
N TYR A 193 -5.28 4.86 13.67
CA TYR A 193 -5.76 4.53 12.32
C TYR A 193 -4.69 3.75 11.53
N ARG A 194 -5.10 2.65 10.89
CA ARG A 194 -4.29 1.82 9.99
C ARG A 194 -4.85 1.86 8.57
N LYS A 195 -3.98 1.75 7.57
CA LYS A 195 -4.41 1.58 6.17
C LYS A 195 -4.95 0.17 5.95
N VAL A 196 -6.17 0.11 5.42
CA VAL A 196 -6.92 -1.10 5.04
C VAL A 196 -7.40 -0.93 3.60
N VAL A 197 -7.44 -2.02 2.84
CA VAL A 197 -8.05 -2.04 1.51
C VAL A 197 -9.39 -2.76 1.57
N VAL A 198 -10.41 -2.16 0.95
CA VAL A 198 -11.67 -2.82 0.62
C VAL A 198 -11.65 -3.14 -0.87
N GLN A 199 -11.64 -4.42 -1.23
CA GLN A 199 -11.75 -4.87 -2.61
C GLN A 199 -13.23 -5.05 -2.97
N LEU A 200 -13.60 -4.60 -4.17
CA LEU A 200 -14.96 -4.69 -4.69
C LEU A 200 -14.97 -5.66 -5.88
N MET A 201 -15.90 -6.61 -5.87
CA MET A 201 -16.06 -7.63 -6.91
C MET A 201 -17.49 -7.62 -7.45
N ASN A 202 -17.64 -7.81 -8.77
CA ASN A 202 -18.90 -7.80 -9.51
C ASN A 202 -19.69 -6.47 -9.39
N ALA A 203 -19.02 -5.35 -9.13
CA ALA A 203 -19.67 -4.05 -9.09
C ALA A 203 -20.19 -3.68 -10.50
N ASN A 204 -21.51 -3.78 -10.71
CA ASN A 204 -22.14 -3.58 -12.01
C ASN A 204 -22.04 -2.13 -12.52
N ASP A 205 -21.90 -1.16 -11.61
CA ASP A 205 -21.71 0.24 -11.92
C ASP A 205 -20.79 0.96 -10.92
N PHE A 206 -20.42 2.19 -11.25
CA PHE A 206 -19.63 3.06 -10.37
C PHE A 206 -20.46 3.67 -9.22
N GLN A 207 -21.79 3.56 -9.28
CA GLN A 207 -22.66 4.08 -8.22
C GLN A 207 -22.53 3.20 -6.97
N GLY A 208 -22.61 1.88 -7.10
CA GLY A 208 -22.40 0.95 -5.99
C GLY A 208 -21.01 1.10 -5.34
N VAL A 209 -19.98 1.42 -6.13
CA VAL A 209 -18.63 1.74 -5.63
C VAL A 209 -18.63 3.03 -4.80
N ASN A 210 -19.32 4.08 -5.25
CA ASN A 210 -19.45 5.33 -4.50
C ASN A 210 -20.36 5.19 -3.26
N ASP A 211 -21.37 4.34 -3.31
CA ASP A 211 -22.23 4.04 -2.16
C ASP A 211 -21.42 3.32 -1.06
N VAL A 212 -20.55 2.37 -1.44
CA VAL A 212 -19.59 1.76 -0.50
C VAL A 212 -18.57 2.77 0.01
N LEU A 213 -18.03 3.64 -0.84
CA LEU A 213 -17.15 4.72 -0.41
C LEU A 213 -17.85 5.65 0.60
N GLY A 214 -19.12 5.99 0.37
CA GLY A 214 -19.94 6.82 1.24
C GLY A 214 -20.17 6.17 2.60
N ALA A 215 -20.56 4.91 2.63
CA ALA A 215 -20.74 4.15 3.87
C ALA A 215 -19.44 4.06 4.70
N ILE A 216 -18.30 3.85 4.04
CA ILE A 216 -16.99 3.84 4.70
C ILE A 216 -16.65 5.24 5.25
N LYS A 217 -16.82 6.31 4.46
CA LYS A 217 -16.55 7.70 4.88
C LYS A 217 -17.40 8.14 6.07
N ASN A 218 -18.64 7.65 6.15
CA ASN A 218 -19.58 7.99 7.22
C ASN A 218 -19.36 7.17 8.50
N HIS A 219 -18.47 6.17 8.49
CA HIS A 219 -18.16 5.38 9.69
C HIS A 219 -17.26 6.16 10.65
N SER A 220 -17.61 6.20 11.95
CA SER A 220 -16.90 7.00 12.97
C SER A 220 -15.42 6.65 13.16
N ALA A 221 -15.05 5.39 12.87
CA ALA A 221 -13.66 4.93 12.90
C ALA A 221 -12.87 5.17 11.58
N THR A 222 -13.43 5.88 10.59
CA THR A 222 -12.73 6.24 9.35
C THR A 222 -12.13 7.64 9.45
N SER A 223 -10.83 7.77 9.22
CA SER A 223 -10.15 9.07 9.08
C SER A 223 -10.04 9.52 7.62
N GLU A 224 -9.97 8.58 6.67
CA GLU A 224 -9.83 8.85 5.24
C GLU A 224 -10.36 7.65 4.45
N ALA A 225 -11.02 7.88 3.32
CA ALA A 225 -11.30 6.81 2.36
C ALA A 225 -11.36 7.35 0.92
N ALA A 226 -10.77 6.62 -0.02
CA ALA A 226 -10.73 6.97 -1.44
C ALA A 226 -10.77 5.73 -2.33
N VAL A 227 -11.51 5.79 -3.44
CA VAL A 227 -11.43 4.78 -4.52
C VAL A 227 -10.04 4.87 -5.15
N THR A 228 -9.34 3.74 -5.21
CA THR A 228 -7.97 3.63 -5.77
C THR A 228 -7.97 3.00 -7.16
N SER A 229 -8.95 2.16 -7.47
CA SER A 229 -9.18 1.63 -8.82
C SER A 229 -10.65 1.26 -9.02
N TYR A 230 -11.10 1.32 -10.28
CA TYR A 230 -12.37 0.78 -10.73
C TYR A 230 -12.31 0.43 -12.22
N GLY A 231 -12.76 -0.78 -12.59
CA GLY A 231 -12.81 -1.25 -13.98
C GLY A 231 -13.13 -2.76 -14.06
N GLY A 232 -13.79 -3.17 -15.13
CA GLY A 232 -14.09 -4.60 -15.37
C GLY A 232 -14.92 -5.28 -14.26
N GLY A 233 -15.85 -4.55 -13.65
CA GLY A 233 -16.65 -5.04 -12.52
C GLY A 233 -15.87 -5.18 -11.21
N ARG A 234 -14.63 -4.69 -11.13
CA ARG A 234 -13.78 -4.74 -9.95
C ARG A 234 -13.39 -3.34 -9.51
N GLY A 235 -13.16 -3.17 -8.22
CA GLY A 235 -12.68 -1.91 -7.67
C GLY A 235 -11.86 -2.11 -6.40
N SER A 236 -11.25 -1.03 -5.93
CA SER A 236 -10.57 -1.00 -4.64
C SER A 236 -10.74 0.37 -3.98
N ILE A 237 -10.91 0.36 -2.66
CA ILE A 237 -10.98 1.55 -1.82
C ILE A 237 -9.89 1.42 -0.76
N SER A 238 -9.04 2.43 -0.65
CA SER A 238 -8.08 2.58 0.45
C SER A 238 -8.76 3.34 1.59
N VAL A 239 -8.62 2.84 2.82
CA VAL A 239 -9.28 3.35 4.02
C VAL A 239 -8.26 3.51 5.14
N SER A 240 -8.20 4.67 5.76
CA SER A 240 -7.51 4.89 7.03
C SER A 240 -8.50 4.63 8.16
N PHE A 241 -8.43 3.45 8.79
CA PHE A 241 -9.45 2.93 9.71
C PHE A 241 -8.88 2.62 11.09
N GLY A 242 -9.53 3.12 12.15
CA GLY A 242 -9.14 2.93 13.55
C GLY A 242 -9.80 1.74 14.25
N GLY A 243 -10.75 1.07 13.58
CA GLY A 243 -11.51 -0.07 14.12
C GLY A 243 -11.04 -1.44 13.62
N THR A 244 -11.84 -2.47 13.87
CA THR A 244 -11.60 -3.85 13.43
C THR A 244 -11.89 -4.05 11.93
N LEU A 245 -11.36 -5.10 11.30
CA LEU A 245 -11.67 -5.37 9.88
C LEU A 245 -13.11 -5.89 9.74
N GLU A 246 -13.61 -6.49 10.81
CA GLU A 246 -14.94 -7.03 11.01
C GLU A 246 -15.98 -5.91 11.10
N GLU A 247 -15.71 -4.82 11.82
CA GLU A 247 -16.50 -3.59 11.81
C GLU A 247 -16.58 -2.97 10.40
N LEU A 248 -15.44 -2.86 9.71
CA LEU A 248 -15.41 -2.31 8.35
C LEU A 248 -16.18 -3.21 7.36
N ALA A 249 -16.03 -4.53 7.47
CA ALA A 249 -16.81 -5.48 6.67
C ALA A 249 -18.31 -5.39 6.96
N TYR A 250 -18.71 -5.20 8.23
CA TYR A 250 -20.10 -4.97 8.60
C TYR A 250 -20.67 -3.69 7.97
N ALA A 251 -19.93 -2.57 8.06
CA ALA A 251 -20.33 -1.30 7.45
C ALA A 251 -20.47 -1.41 5.92
N VAL A 252 -19.55 -2.11 5.24
CA VAL A 252 -19.62 -2.34 3.79
C VAL A 252 -20.76 -3.29 3.41
N ARG A 253 -21.09 -4.29 4.23
CA ARG A 253 -22.21 -5.21 4.00
C ARG A 253 -23.58 -4.54 4.12
N ALA A 254 -23.69 -3.45 4.87
CA ALA A 254 -24.94 -2.68 4.99
C ALA A 254 -25.31 -1.90 3.71
N VAL A 255 -24.42 -1.85 2.72
CA VAL A 255 -24.62 -1.12 1.46
C VAL A 255 -25.52 -1.91 0.51
N ARG A 256 -26.50 -1.23 -0.09
CA ARG A 256 -27.43 -1.83 -1.04
C ARG A 256 -26.68 -2.44 -2.23
N GLY A 257 -27.03 -3.68 -2.58
CA GLY A 257 -26.39 -4.42 -3.68
C GLY A 257 -25.12 -5.18 -3.29
N VAL A 258 -24.58 -5.00 -2.08
CA VAL A 258 -23.47 -5.83 -1.57
C VAL A 258 -24.02 -7.12 -0.98
N LYS A 259 -23.83 -8.23 -1.69
CA LYS A 259 -24.26 -9.58 -1.29
C LYS A 259 -23.53 -10.10 -0.06
N SER A 260 -22.22 -9.87 -0.03
CA SER A 260 -21.34 -10.29 1.05
C SER A 260 -20.16 -9.35 1.18
N ALA A 261 -19.77 -9.01 2.40
CA ALA A 261 -18.46 -8.46 2.71
C ALA A 261 -17.81 -9.33 3.79
N VAL A 262 -16.58 -9.78 3.54
CA VAL A 262 -15.85 -10.72 4.40
C VAL A 262 -14.39 -10.32 4.54
N VAL A 263 -13.80 -10.57 5.71
CA VAL A 263 -12.37 -10.34 5.94
C VAL A 263 -11.58 -11.52 5.35
N GLN A 264 -10.70 -11.25 4.40
CA GLN A 264 -9.81 -12.25 3.79
C GLN A 264 -8.40 -11.67 3.68
N GLY A 265 -7.38 -12.39 4.15
CA GLY A 265 -5.98 -11.99 3.98
C GLY A 265 -5.58 -10.63 4.61
N GLY A 266 -6.41 -10.04 5.48
CA GLY A 266 -6.20 -8.71 6.05
C GLY A 266 -6.86 -7.56 5.27
N VAL A 267 -7.63 -7.87 4.21
CA VAL A 267 -8.48 -6.92 3.48
C VAL A 267 -9.95 -7.27 3.65
N VAL A 268 -10.84 -6.32 3.39
CA VAL A 268 -12.28 -6.59 3.28
C VAL A 268 -12.59 -6.86 1.81
N VAL A 269 -13.13 -8.03 1.49
CA VAL A 269 -13.59 -8.37 0.13
C VAL A 269 -15.11 -8.26 0.12
N ALA A 270 -15.62 -7.31 -0.65
CA ALA A 270 -17.05 -7.11 -0.89
C ALA A 270 -17.43 -7.58 -2.29
N THR A 271 -18.52 -8.33 -2.38
CA THR A 271 -19.05 -8.89 -3.63
C THR A 271 -20.47 -8.36 -3.83
N PHE A 272 -20.72 -7.75 -4.97
CA PHE A 272 -22.03 -7.29 -5.40
C PHE A 272 -22.85 -8.44 -6.03
N GLU A 273 -24.17 -8.26 -6.13
CA GLU A 273 -25.09 -9.19 -6.80
C GLU A 273 -25.01 -9.16 -8.33
#